data_AF-A0A258SM86-F1
#
_entry.id   AF-A0A258SM86-F1
#
_cell.length_a   1.000
_cell.length_b   1.000
_cell.length_c   1.000
_cell.angle_alpha   90.00
_cell.angle_beta   90.00
_cell.angle_gamma   90.00
#
_symmetry.space_group_name_H-M   'P 1'
#
loop_
_entity.id
_entity.type
_entity.pdbx_description
1 polymer ?
#
loop_
_entity_poly.entity_id
_entity_poly.type
_entity_poly.pdbx_seq_one_letter_code
_entity_poly.pdbx_strand_id
1 'polypeptide(L)'
;AARNGVEVELRGDELKDSPINREGVLKGEKVYVDINRALANADAGKPTLIARDSLESYQAKLERTVAERSTAGGTVNLLSEGETLLESGVVFDLSGGSVKYTAANVKTTLLSSGGQSVDIADASAETRYDGIATRYVKDFGRWNVKKVFDLGQSYRFDPGYVEGKDAGTLNVVGMKAVVMQADIQGRTTTGELQREAGVSPEGARFKLGSDAVVLNGIHDYKLNQRVEVSSNGTTLPAGFAFGDVLSQAMKDTLVLNPALMGKDKVAHLQVLSNQAAEVREALRMPMGGSVAITAAGVAVKADIQAASGDISLAAVTNTLNSTSSPLDVTVADGVSLSARGGWINDLPAATGKSADAVKVDGGSVTLTATGGDVALGENTLIDVSGGARVKPDGKLKNGNGGNVKLETDRGLRLGGE
;
A
#
# COMPACT_ATOMS: atom_id res chain seq x y z
N ALA A 1 -2.00 23.97 10.26
CA ALA A 1 -0.89 24.94 10.08
C ALA A 1 0.34 24.16 9.65
N ALA A 2 1.11 24.62 8.67
CA ALA A 2 2.33 23.95 8.25
C ALA A 2 3.28 23.79 9.46
N ARG A 3 3.43 22.56 9.94
CA ARG A 3 4.18 22.19 11.16
C ARG A 3 5.46 21.41 10.82
N ASN A 4 5.84 21.34 9.55
CA ASN A 4 6.92 20.45 9.11
C ASN A 4 8.33 21.00 9.39
N GLY A 5 8.44 22.29 9.76
CA GLY A 5 9.69 22.93 10.15
C GLY A 5 10.09 22.56 11.58
N VAL A 6 11.12 21.74 11.73
CA VAL A 6 11.68 21.31 13.02
C VAL A 6 13.05 21.96 13.22
N GLU A 7 13.32 22.43 14.45
CA GLU A 7 14.67 22.86 14.84
C GLU A 7 15.53 21.61 15.06
N VAL A 8 16.58 21.47 14.26
CA VAL A 8 17.59 20.42 14.33
C VAL A 8 18.91 21.05 14.74
N GLU A 9 19.67 20.39 15.61
CA GLU A 9 21.03 20.81 15.92
C GLU A 9 22.01 19.90 15.18
N LEU A 10 22.85 20.47 14.33
CA LEU A 10 23.75 19.71 13.46
C LEU A 10 24.96 19.20 14.25
N ARG A 11 24.88 17.99 14.81
CA ARG A 11 26.00 17.36 15.53
C ARG A 11 26.63 16.25 14.68
N GLY A 12 27.48 15.45 15.32
CA GLY A 12 28.20 14.36 14.67
C GLY A 12 27.27 13.32 14.04
N ASP A 13 26.14 13.04 14.69
CA ASP A 13 25.15 12.07 14.21
C ASP A 13 24.35 12.63 13.02
N GLU A 14 23.88 13.87 13.10
CA GLU A 14 23.17 14.54 12.01
C GLU A 14 24.04 14.70 10.76
N LEU A 15 25.35 14.95 10.92
CA LEU A 15 26.29 15.16 9.81
C LEU A 15 27.11 13.90 9.47
N LYS A 16 26.70 12.72 9.96
CA LYS A 16 27.49 11.49 9.74
C LYS A 16 27.56 11.10 8.26
N ASP A 17 26.48 11.32 7.51
CA ASP A 17 26.41 11.05 6.07
C ASP A 17 27.05 12.18 5.23
N SER A 18 27.51 13.26 5.89
CA SER A 18 28.16 14.43 5.29
C SER A 18 29.57 14.69 5.85
N PRO A 19 30.57 13.82 5.59
CA PRO A 19 31.89 13.94 6.17
C PRO A 19 32.57 15.29 5.94
N ILE A 20 32.32 15.92 4.78
CA ILE A 20 32.92 17.22 4.41
C ILE A 20 32.43 18.40 5.26
N ASN A 21 31.23 18.27 5.85
CA ASN A 21 30.61 19.27 6.69
C ASN A 21 30.66 18.90 8.19
N ARG A 22 31.11 17.67 8.52
CA ARG A 22 31.20 17.15 9.89
C ARG A 22 32.15 17.96 10.77
N GLU A 23 33.21 18.49 10.17
CA GLU A 23 34.12 19.45 10.80
C GLU A 23 34.08 20.77 10.03
N GLY A 24 33.44 21.78 10.61
CA GLY A 24 33.27 23.07 9.95
C GLY A 24 32.26 23.98 10.62
N VAL A 25 31.86 25.00 9.88
CA VAL A 25 30.97 26.08 10.30
C VAL A 25 29.54 25.65 10.63
N LEU A 26 29.13 24.45 10.22
CA LEU A 26 27.79 23.92 10.48
C LEU A 26 27.71 23.09 11.76
N LYS A 27 28.84 22.64 12.31
CA LYS A 27 28.86 21.76 13.49
C LYS A 27 28.42 22.53 14.74
N GLY A 28 27.42 21.99 15.44
CA GLY A 28 26.82 22.58 16.63
C GLY A 28 25.77 23.64 16.33
N GLU A 29 25.43 23.85 15.06
CA GLU A 29 24.48 24.89 14.68
C GLU A 29 23.04 24.42 14.69
N LYS A 30 22.15 25.29 15.19
CA LYS A 30 20.71 25.09 15.17
C LYS A 30 20.12 25.60 13.86
N VAL A 31 19.37 24.75 13.19
CA VAL A 31 18.81 24.97 11.85
C VAL A 31 17.36 24.54 11.82
N TYR A 32 16.54 25.22 11.00
CA TYR A 32 15.15 24.84 10.78
C TYR A 32 15.05 24.06 9.46
N VAL A 33 14.62 22.80 9.55
CA VAL A 33 14.48 21.89 8.41
C VAL A 33 13.03 21.46 8.25
N ASP A 34 12.59 21.39 7.00
CA ASP A 34 11.38 20.64 6.63
C ASP A 34 11.71 19.14 6.56
N ILE A 35 11.36 18.42 7.63
CA ILE A 35 11.75 17.00 7.79
C ILE A 35 11.14 16.12 6.70
N ASN A 36 9.88 16.35 6.35
CA ASN A 36 9.19 15.55 5.34
C ASN A 36 9.84 15.72 3.96
N ARG A 37 10.24 16.95 3.62
CA ARG A 37 10.92 17.24 2.36
C ARG A 37 12.34 16.66 2.32
N ALA A 38 13.08 16.78 3.41
CA ALA A 38 14.42 16.20 3.52
C ALA A 38 14.38 14.66 3.41
N LEU A 39 13.39 14.01 4.05
CA LEU A 39 13.16 12.56 3.91
C LEU A 39 12.76 12.17 2.49
N ALA A 40 11.86 12.91 1.84
CA ALA A 40 11.49 12.64 0.45
C ALA A 40 12.69 12.72 -0.52
N ASN A 41 13.62 13.65 -0.27
CA ASN A 41 14.87 13.73 -1.02
C ASN A 41 15.77 12.50 -0.76
N ALA A 42 15.87 12.04 0.49
CA ALA A 42 16.61 10.82 0.84
C ALA A 42 15.96 9.55 0.25
N ASP A 43 14.63 9.45 0.25
CA ASP A 43 13.86 8.35 -0.36
C ASP A 43 14.01 8.30 -1.89
N ALA A 44 14.18 9.46 -2.53
CA ALA A 44 14.54 9.57 -3.93
C ALA A 44 16.01 9.21 -4.21
N GLY A 45 16.78 8.78 -3.21
CA GLY A 45 18.18 8.39 -3.32
C GLY A 45 19.16 9.56 -3.47
N LYS A 46 18.76 10.79 -3.14
CA LYS A 46 19.67 11.95 -3.18
C LYS A 46 20.55 11.96 -1.92
N PRO A 47 21.84 12.35 -2.04
CA PRO A 47 22.71 12.52 -0.87
C PRO A 47 22.27 13.74 -0.06
N THR A 48 21.65 13.54 1.11
CA THR A 48 21.13 14.63 1.97
C THR A 48 22.13 15.06 3.04
N LEU A 49 22.24 16.38 3.30
CA LEU A 49 23.18 16.92 4.29
C LEU A 49 22.97 16.32 5.69
N ILE A 50 21.70 16.21 6.10
CA ILE A 50 21.33 15.56 7.36
C ILE A 50 21.13 14.07 7.09
N ALA A 51 21.71 13.25 7.96
CA ALA A 51 21.62 11.81 7.91
C ALA A 51 20.17 11.32 8.02
N ARG A 52 19.85 10.29 7.23
CA ARG A 52 18.48 9.77 7.10
C ARG A 52 17.87 9.34 8.42
N ASP A 53 18.61 8.59 9.23
CA ASP A 53 18.15 8.09 10.53
C ASP A 53 17.90 9.22 11.54
N SER A 54 18.67 10.29 11.46
CA SER A 54 18.44 11.49 12.26
C SER A 54 17.14 12.17 11.85
N LEU A 55 16.89 12.33 10.54
CA LEU A 55 15.63 12.87 10.02
C LEU A 55 14.42 12.01 10.47
N GLU A 56 14.53 10.68 10.40
CA GLU A 56 13.51 9.74 10.88
C GLU A 56 13.26 9.90 12.40
N SER A 57 14.33 10.09 13.19
CA SER A 57 14.24 10.34 14.64
C SER A 57 13.54 11.67 14.96
N TYR A 58 13.84 12.74 14.23
CA TYR A 58 13.13 14.02 14.37
C TYR A 58 11.67 13.91 13.91
N GLN A 59 11.39 13.14 12.87
CA GLN A 59 10.02 12.86 12.43
C GLN A 59 9.21 12.12 13.49
N ALA A 60 9.81 11.16 14.19
CA ALA A 60 9.15 10.41 15.27
C ALA A 60 8.82 11.29 16.49
N LYS A 61 9.60 12.35 16.73
CA LYS A 61 9.38 13.32 17.83
C LYS A 61 8.32 14.37 17.51
N LEU A 62 7.92 14.53 16.25
CA LEU A 62 6.87 15.48 15.89
C LEU A 62 5.54 15.08 16.53
N GLU A 63 5.08 15.91 17.47
CA GLU A 63 3.80 15.75 18.11
C GLU A 63 2.66 15.98 17.10
N ARG A 64 1.86 14.94 16.91
CA ARG A 64 0.63 14.97 16.11
C ARG A 64 -0.58 14.96 17.02
N THR A 65 -1.60 15.71 16.65
CA THR A 65 -2.88 15.72 17.37
C THR A 65 -3.58 14.37 17.28
N VAL A 66 -4.51 14.10 18.21
CA VAL A 66 -5.35 12.89 18.15
C VAL A 66 -6.12 12.83 16.83
N ALA A 67 -6.66 13.96 16.36
CA ALA A 67 -7.38 14.03 15.09
C ALA A 67 -6.49 13.65 13.89
N GLU A 68 -5.24 14.10 13.83
CA GLU A 68 -4.30 13.71 12.79
C GLU A 68 -3.91 12.23 12.87
N ARG A 69 -3.78 11.67 14.09
CA ARG A 69 -3.51 10.24 14.29
C ARG A 69 -4.70 9.35 13.94
N SER A 70 -5.93 9.85 14.09
CA SER A 70 -7.18 9.16 13.77
C SER A 70 -7.58 9.25 12.29
N THR A 71 -6.69 9.71 11.40
CA THR A 71 -6.98 9.78 9.96
C THR A 71 -6.75 8.46 9.22
N ALA A 72 -5.95 7.53 9.74
CA ALA A 72 -5.81 6.21 9.13
C ALA A 72 -7.03 5.32 9.43
N GLY A 73 -7.42 4.49 8.47
CA GLY A 73 -8.51 3.54 8.64
C GLY A 73 -8.21 2.52 9.74
N GLY A 74 -9.23 2.17 10.52
CA GLY A 74 -9.12 1.24 11.64
C GLY A 74 -9.23 -0.23 11.23
N THR A 75 -9.11 -1.11 12.22
CA THR A 75 -9.33 -2.56 12.05
C THR A 75 -10.62 -2.99 12.71
N VAL A 76 -11.47 -3.70 11.98
CA VAL A 76 -12.69 -4.36 12.48
C VAL A 76 -12.47 -5.86 12.50
N ASN A 77 -12.61 -6.47 13.68
CA ASN A 77 -12.48 -7.92 13.86
C ASN A 77 -13.85 -8.51 14.22
N LEU A 78 -14.35 -9.41 13.38
CA LEU A 78 -15.57 -10.18 13.60
C LEU A 78 -15.18 -11.64 13.80
N LEU A 79 -15.19 -12.07 15.05
CA LEU A 79 -14.74 -13.40 15.47
C LEU A 79 -15.90 -14.13 16.15
N SER A 80 -16.29 -15.28 15.60
CA SER A 80 -17.37 -16.11 16.12
C SER A 80 -16.96 -17.58 16.13
N GLU A 81 -17.18 -18.26 17.25
CA GLU A 81 -17.13 -19.73 17.33
C GLU A 81 -18.35 -20.39 16.66
N GLY A 82 -19.37 -19.60 16.32
CA GLY A 82 -20.60 -20.02 15.68
C GLY A 82 -20.69 -19.55 14.24
N GLU A 83 -21.87 -19.04 13.91
CA GLU A 83 -22.19 -18.46 12.60
C GLU A 83 -21.92 -16.93 12.66
N THR A 84 -21.50 -16.35 11.54
CA THR A 84 -21.35 -14.90 11.36
C THR A 84 -22.20 -14.47 10.18
N LEU A 85 -23.23 -13.66 10.45
CA LEU A 85 -24.18 -13.22 9.43
C LEU A 85 -24.00 -11.71 9.21
N LEU A 86 -23.56 -11.34 8.01
CA LEU A 86 -23.34 -9.96 7.60
C LEU A 86 -24.42 -9.64 6.56
N GLU A 87 -25.52 -9.07 7.01
CA GLU A 87 -26.73 -8.91 6.22
C GLU A 87 -26.66 -7.76 5.21
N SER A 88 -27.53 -7.81 4.21
CA SER A 88 -27.70 -6.69 3.27
C SER A 88 -28.16 -5.42 4.00
N GLY A 89 -27.60 -4.27 3.62
CA GLY A 89 -27.86 -2.99 4.25
C GLY A 89 -26.88 -2.60 5.37
N VAL A 90 -26.06 -3.55 5.83
CA VAL A 90 -24.91 -3.25 6.71
C VAL A 90 -23.77 -2.68 5.85
N VAL A 91 -23.13 -1.63 6.33
CA VAL A 91 -21.96 -1.00 5.69
C VAL A 91 -20.81 -0.96 6.67
N PHE A 92 -19.67 -1.55 6.30
CA PHE A 92 -18.41 -1.36 7.01
C PHE A 92 -17.63 -0.22 6.34
N ASP A 93 -17.57 0.95 7.00
CA ASP A 93 -16.73 2.06 6.55
C ASP A 93 -15.32 1.92 7.12
N LEU A 94 -14.39 1.54 6.24
CA LEU A 94 -12.97 1.41 6.50
C LEU A 94 -12.19 2.55 5.83
N SER A 95 -12.85 3.62 5.39
CA SER A 95 -12.19 4.67 4.61
C SER A 95 -11.05 5.34 5.38
N GLY A 96 -9.97 5.63 4.65
CA GLY A 96 -8.88 6.48 5.13
C GLY A 96 -9.26 7.94 5.02
N GLY A 97 -9.02 8.70 6.10
CA GLY A 97 -9.14 10.15 6.12
C GLY A 97 -7.98 10.86 5.42
N SER A 98 -7.91 12.17 5.61
CA SER A 98 -6.82 13.00 5.11
C SER A 98 -6.47 14.12 6.06
N VAL A 99 -5.23 14.60 5.98
CA VAL A 99 -4.75 15.78 6.69
C VAL A 99 -4.53 16.89 5.67
N LYS A 100 -5.22 18.01 5.84
CA LYS A 100 -5.04 19.20 5.00
C LYS A 100 -4.05 20.16 5.66
N TYR A 101 -2.89 20.31 5.04
CA TYR A 101 -1.91 21.33 5.40
C TYR A 101 -2.30 22.64 4.71
N THR A 102 -2.56 23.67 5.50
CA THR A 102 -2.89 25.02 5.02
C THR A 102 -1.63 25.79 4.64
N ALA A 103 -1.71 26.60 3.59
CA ALA A 103 -0.63 27.48 3.17
C ALA A 103 -0.08 28.33 4.32
N ALA A 104 1.23 28.43 4.44
CA ALA A 104 1.90 29.23 5.46
C ALA A 104 3.37 29.53 5.11
N ASN A 105 3.92 30.58 5.71
CA ASN A 105 5.36 30.82 5.70
C ASN A 105 6.02 29.99 6.80
N VAL A 106 6.80 28.98 6.41
CA VAL A 106 7.51 28.07 7.32
C VAL A 106 8.93 28.56 7.50
N LYS A 107 9.43 28.52 8.74
CA LYS A 107 10.84 28.82 9.02
C LYS A 107 11.71 27.78 8.33
N THR A 108 12.74 28.25 7.63
CA THR A 108 13.78 27.40 7.04
C THR A 108 15.15 28.02 7.30
N THR A 109 16.20 27.25 7.10
CA THR A 109 17.58 27.73 7.10
C THR A 109 18.15 27.65 5.68
N LEU A 110 18.64 28.79 5.18
CA LEU A 110 19.40 28.83 3.94
C LEU A 110 20.90 28.66 4.25
N LEU A 111 21.55 27.73 3.55
CA LEU A 111 22.98 27.50 3.60
C LEU A 111 23.65 28.21 2.42
N SER A 112 24.83 28.78 2.67
CA SER A 112 25.63 29.44 1.63
C SER A 112 26.73 28.50 1.15
N SER A 113 26.89 28.38 -0.17
CA SER A 113 28.05 27.73 -0.80
C SER A 113 28.40 28.51 -2.06
N GLY A 114 29.63 29.02 -2.16
CA GLY A 114 30.11 29.69 -3.39
C GLY A 114 29.28 30.91 -3.84
N GLY A 115 28.65 31.63 -2.91
CA GLY A 115 27.79 32.79 -3.20
C GLY A 115 26.34 32.45 -3.59
N GLN A 116 25.97 31.17 -3.63
CA GLN A 116 24.59 30.72 -3.80
C GLN A 116 23.99 30.28 -2.46
N SER A 117 22.68 30.45 -2.32
CA SER A 117 21.92 29.98 -1.16
C SER A 117 21.09 28.75 -1.52
N VAL A 118 21.15 27.71 -0.70
CA VAL A 118 20.33 26.50 -0.81
C VAL A 118 19.52 26.29 0.46
N ASP A 119 18.29 25.82 0.34
CA ASP A 119 17.50 25.41 1.51
C ASP A 119 18.13 24.15 2.12
N ILE A 120 18.24 24.12 3.44
CA ILE A 120 18.82 22.99 4.16
C ILE A 120 18.10 21.66 3.89
N ALA A 121 16.81 21.66 3.58
CA ALA A 121 16.07 20.44 3.22
C ALA A 121 16.47 19.87 1.85
N ASP A 122 17.07 20.68 0.97
CA ASP A 122 17.60 20.27 -0.34
C ASP A 122 19.14 20.23 -0.36
N ALA A 123 19.79 20.53 0.76
CA ALA A 123 21.24 20.59 0.84
C ALA A 123 21.85 19.20 0.60
N SER A 124 22.77 19.11 -0.36
CA SER A 124 23.51 17.89 -0.64
C SER A 124 24.59 17.60 0.40
N ALA A 125 24.78 16.34 0.75
CA ALA A 125 25.88 15.86 1.61
C ALA A 125 27.27 16.08 0.99
N GLU A 126 27.33 16.11 -0.34
CA GLU A 126 28.57 16.16 -1.11
C GLU A 126 29.07 17.60 -1.29
N THR A 127 28.23 18.60 -0.99
CA THR A 127 28.56 20.01 -1.14
C THR A 127 29.13 20.56 0.16
N ARG A 128 30.28 21.23 0.10
CA ARG A 128 30.81 21.98 1.24
C ARG A 128 30.07 23.31 1.39
N TYR A 129 29.55 23.57 2.58
CA TYR A 129 28.89 24.84 2.89
C TYR A 129 29.82 25.77 3.65
N ASP A 130 29.78 27.04 3.27
CA ASP A 130 30.61 28.12 3.85
C ASP A 130 29.95 28.75 5.08
N GLY A 131 28.64 28.54 5.28
CA GLY A 131 27.91 28.98 6.47
C GLY A 131 26.40 29.00 6.29
N ILE A 132 25.70 29.59 7.27
CA ILE A 132 24.27 29.89 7.19
C ILE A 132 24.11 31.28 6.57
N ALA A 133 23.31 31.40 5.51
CA ALA A 133 23.19 32.61 4.70
C ALA A 133 22.69 33.83 5.50
N THR A 134 21.87 33.61 6.54
CA THR A 134 21.40 34.67 7.44
C THR A 134 22.37 34.98 8.56
N ARG A 135 23.61 34.47 8.54
CA ARG A 135 24.61 34.76 9.57
C ARG A 135 25.86 35.36 8.97
N TYR A 136 26.28 36.47 9.57
CA TYR A 136 27.51 37.16 9.22
C TYR A 136 28.54 36.97 10.34
N VAL A 137 29.67 36.33 10.03
CA VAL A 137 30.76 36.14 11.00
C VAL A 137 31.81 37.21 10.79
N LYS A 138 32.04 38.04 11.82
CA LYS A 138 33.16 38.98 11.86
C LYS A 138 34.30 38.40 12.68
N ASP A 139 35.42 38.14 12.02
CA ASP A 139 36.64 37.67 12.68
C ASP A 139 37.46 38.87 13.19
N PHE A 140 37.68 38.89 14.50
CA PHE A 140 38.58 39.82 15.17
C PHE A 140 39.91 39.11 15.44
N GLY A 141 40.66 38.82 14.36
CA GLY A 141 41.87 38.00 14.40
C GLY A 141 42.97 38.46 15.36
N ARG A 142 43.01 39.75 15.72
CA ARG A 142 43.93 40.27 16.76
C ARG A 142 43.63 39.76 18.17
N TRP A 143 42.39 39.37 18.45
CA TRP A 143 41.94 38.92 19.77
C TRP A 143 41.50 37.46 19.79
N ASN A 144 41.62 36.77 18.64
CA ASN A 144 41.11 35.42 18.45
C ASN A 144 39.61 35.29 18.83
N VAL A 145 38.83 36.34 18.55
CA VAL A 145 37.38 36.39 18.82
C VAL A 145 36.63 36.41 17.49
N LYS A 146 35.71 35.47 17.30
CA LYS A 146 34.75 35.51 16.19
C LYS A 146 33.39 35.94 16.73
N LYS A 147 32.81 36.98 16.14
CA LYS A 147 31.47 37.45 16.51
C LYS A 147 30.49 37.10 15.39
N VAL A 148 29.46 36.34 15.72
CA VAL A 148 28.38 35.98 14.80
C VAL A 148 27.26 37.00 14.94
N PHE A 149 26.84 37.58 13.82
CA PHE A 149 25.68 38.46 13.71
C PHE A 149 24.57 37.71 12.99
N ASP A 150 23.43 37.56 13.64
CA ASP A 150 22.22 36.97 13.04
C ASP A 150 21.44 38.06 12.30
N LEU A 151 21.26 37.88 10.99
CA LEU A 151 20.57 38.79 10.08
C LEU A 151 19.07 38.48 9.99
N GLY A 152 18.57 37.51 10.77
CA GLY A 152 17.17 37.16 10.87
C GLY A 152 16.86 35.73 10.40
N GLN A 153 15.57 35.44 10.29
CA GLN A 153 15.07 34.11 9.94
C GLN A 153 14.68 34.05 8.46
N SER A 154 15.11 33.00 7.76
CA SER A 154 14.59 32.70 6.42
C SER A 154 13.22 32.02 6.51
N TYR A 155 12.33 32.38 5.59
CA TYR A 155 11.01 31.77 5.48
C TYR A 155 10.82 31.22 4.06
N ARG A 156 10.22 30.04 3.98
CA ARG A 156 9.75 29.46 2.73
C ARG A 156 8.22 29.53 2.73
N PHE A 157 7.66 29.99 1.62
CA PHE A 157 6.22 29.85 1.40
C PHE A 157 5.91 28.38 1.09
N ASP A 158 5.07 27.77 1.91
CA ASP A 158 4.50 26.46 1.65
C ASP A 158 3.05 26.66 1.15
N PRO A 159 2.71 26.21 -0.07
CA PRO A 159 1.37 26.38 -0.62
C PRO A 159 0.30 25.54 0.11
N GLY A 160 0.72 24.62 0.99
CA GLY A 160 -0.15 23.62 1.58
C GLY A 160 -0.40 22.46 0.61
N TYR A 161 -0.83 21.34 1.17
CA TYR A 161 -1.10 20.11 0.42
C TYR A 161 -2.07 19.24 1.22
N VAL A 162 -2.70 18.28 0.55
CA VAL A 162 -3.46 17.22 1.22
C VAL A 162 -2.58 15.99 1.34
N GLU A 163 -2.63 15.32 2.48
CA GLU A 163 -2.03 14.01 2.67
C GLU A 163 -3.14 13.01 3.00
N GLY A 164 -3.38 12.05 2.10
CA GLY A 164 -4.29 10.94 2.38
C GLY A 164 -3.67 9.88 3.26
N LYS A 165 -4.52 9.17 3.99
CA LYS A 165 -4.13 7.99 4.75
C LYS A 165 -4.76 6.74 4.20
N ASP A 166 -4.15 5.62 4.57
CA ASP A 166 -4.58 4.29 4.19
C ASP A 166 -5.97 3.99 4.76
N ALA A 167 -6.73 3.19 4.01
CA ALA A 167 -7.95 2.59 4.48
C ALA A 167 -7.67 1.40 5.43
N GLY A 168 -8.71 1.00 6.12
CA GLY A 168 -8.71 0.03 7.20
C GLY A 168 -8.80 -1.42 6.75
N THR A 169 -8.98 -2.30 7.73
CA THR A 169 -9.05 -3.76 7.52
C THR A 169 -10.29 -4.35 8.17
N LEU A 170 -10.98 -5.24 7.46
CA LEU A 170 -12.05 -6.08 7.98
C LEU A 170 -11.56 -7.54 8.03
N ASN A 171 -11.54 -8.11 9.23
CA ASN A 171 -11.23 -9.53 9.45
C ASN A 171 -12.48 -10.27 9.89
N VAL A 172 -12.84 -11.33 9.19
CA VAL A 172 -14.03 -12.14 9.46
C VAL A 172 -13.66 -13.61 9.65
N VAL A 173 -14.00 -14.14 10.82
CA VAL A 173 -13.86 -15.56 11.16
C VAL A 173 -15.17 -16.05 11.76
N GLY A 174 -15.80 -17.01 11.10
CA GLY A 174 -16.97 -17.74 11.61
C GLY A 174 -16.70 -19.24 11.51
N MET A 175 -16.54 -19.91 12.66
CA MET A 175 -16.09 -21.30 12.69
C MET A 175 -17.14 -22.31 12.19
N LYS A 176 -18.44 -21.96 12.23
CA LYS A 176 -19.52 -22.79 11.67
C LYS A 176 -19.94 -22.36 10.27
N ALA A 177 -20.17 -21.06 10.09
CA ALA A 177 -20.52 -20.49 8.78
C ALA A 177 -20.33 -18.97 8.80
N VAL A 178 -20.04 -18.41 7.64
CA VAL A 178 -20.05 -16.98 7.34
C VAL A 178 -21.04 -16.75 6.22
N VAL A 179 -21.89 -15.75 6.36
CA VAL A 179 -22.66 -15.20 5.24
C VAL A 179 -22.27 -13.74 5.05
N MET A 180 -21.86 -13.39 3.84
CA MET A 180 -21.36 -12.06 3.50
C MET A 180 -22.26 -11.38 2.46
N GLN A 181 -23.11 -10.46 2.93
CA GLN A 181 -24.01 -9.62 2.12
C GLN A 181 -23.92 -8.13 2.45
N ALA A 182 -23.11 -7.78 3.45
CA ALA A 182 -22.79 -6.39 3.79
C ALA A 182 -21.95 -5.72 2.71
N ASP A 183 -21.99 -4.40 2.64
CA ASP A 183 -21.11 -3.59 1.79
C ASP A 183 -19.87 -3.12 2.56
N ILE A 184 -18.78 -2.87 1.83
CA ILE A 184 -17.51 -2.39 2.40
C ILE A 184 -17.09 -1.12 1.65
N GLN A 185 -16.87 -0.04 2.40
CA GLN A 185 -16.34 1.21 1.88
C GLN A 185 -14.88 1.37 2.29
N GLY A 186 -14.02 1.69 1.32
CA GLY A 186 -12.58 1.80 1.49
C GLY A 186 -12.03 3.00 0.74
N ARG A 187 -12.65 4.17 0.91
CA ARG A 187 -12.22 5.39 0.20
C ARG A 187 -10.86 5.85 0.71
N THR A 188 -10.05 6.35 -0.20
CA THR A 188 -8.80 7.04 0.11
C THR A 188 -8.70 8.32 -0.72
N THR A 189 -7.86 9.26 -0.30
CA THR A 189 -7.64 10.51 -1.02
C THR A 189 -6.17 10.63 -1.37
N THR A 190 -5.80 10.53 -2.64
CA THR A 190 -4.39 10.73 -3.02
C THR A 190 -4.06 12.22 -3.03
N GLY A 191 -3.11 12.64 -2.19
CA GLY A 191 -2.60 14.00 -2.14
C GLY A 191 -1.72 14.38 -3.34
N GLU A 192 -1.51 15.68 -3.57
CA GLU A 192 -0.70 16.16 -4.70
C GLU A 192 0.74 15.65 -4.65
N LEU A 193 1.38 15.74 -3.48
CA LEU A 193 2.75 15.27 -3.28
C LEU A 193 2.85 13.74 -3.36
N GLN A 194 1.84 13.02 -2.86
CA GLN A 194 1.73 11.56 -2.95
C GLN A 194 1.67 11.11 -4.42
N ARG A 195 0.80 11.76 -5.21
CA ARG A 195 0.68 11.53 -6.66
C ARG A 195 1.97 11.82 -7.42
N GLU A 196 2.68 12.89 -7.08
CA GLU A 196 3.97 13.24 -7.70
C GLU A 196 5.07 12.22 -7.35
N ALA A 197 5.12 11.77 -6.10
CA ALA A 197 6.02 10.73 -5.63
C ALA A 197 5.70 9.34 -6.22
N GLY A 198 4.50 9.14 -6.78
CA GLY A 198 4.07 7.83 -7.27
C GLY A 198 3.58 6.90 -6.16
N VAL A 199 3.21 7.46 -5.01
CA VAL A 199 2.71 6.74 -3.84
C VAL A 199 1.23 7.08 -3.67
N SER A 200 0.38 6.07 -3.55
CA SER A 200 -1.04 6.25 -3.20
C SER A 200 -1.29 5.62 -1.84
N PRO A 201 -2.23 6.15 -1.03
CA PRO A 201 -2.65 5.46 0.18
C PRO A 201 -3.22 4.08 -0.15
N GLU A 202 -2.94 3.10 0.71
CA GLU A 202 -3.39 1.73 0.54
C GLU A 202 -4.91 1.63 0.72
N GLY A 203 -5.58 0.86 -0.14
CA GLY A 203 -7.04 0.68 -0.08
C GLY A 203 -7.47 -0.34 0.98
N ALA A 204 -8.78 -0.50 1.16
CA ALA A 204 -9.30 -1.34 2.24
C ALA A 204 -8.92 -2.82 2.04
N ARG A 205 -8.64 -3.49 3.16
CA ARG A 205 -8.32 -4.92 3.19
C ARG A 205 -9.49 -5.72 3.74
N PHE A 206 -9.82 -6.83 3.08
CA PHE A 206 -10.83 -7.77 3.56
C PHE A 206 -10.24 -9.16 3.66
N LYS A 207 -10.24 -9.70 4.88
CA LYS A 207 -9.73 -11.03 5.19
C LYS A 207 -10.86 -11.94 5.68
N LEU A 208 -10.99 -13.09 5.02
CA LEU A 208 -11.87 -14.18 5.39
C LEU A 208 -11.05 -15.37 5.87
N GLY A 209 -11.39 -15.89 7.05
CA GLY A 209 -10.62 -16.92 7.74
C GLY A 209 -9.45 -16.34 8.55
N SER A 210 -8.67 -17.22 9.18
CA SER A 210 -7.50 -16.85 9.98
C SER A 210 -6.22 -17.29 9.28
N ASP A 211 -5.09 -16.69 9.67
CA ASP A 211 -3.78 -17.27 9.36
C ASP A 211 -3.73 -18.71 9.88
N ALA A 212 -2.96 -19.55 9.21
CA ALA A 212 -2.93 -20.96 9.54
C ALA A 212 -2.44 -21.20 10.96
N VAL A 213 -3.25 -21.88 11.75
CA VAL A 213 -2.75 -22.55 12.95
C VAL A 213 -2.19 -23.89 12.50
N VAL A 214 -0.87 -24.04 12.55
CA VAL A 214 -0.19 -25.27 12.12
C VAL A 214 -0.21 -26.27 13.27
N LEU A 215 -0.91 -27.39 13.09
CA LEU A 215 -0.89 -28.52 14.01
C LEU A 215 -0.33 -29.74 13.27
N ASN A 216 0.84 -30.23 13.69
CA ASN A 216 1.54 -31.36 13.05
C ASN A 216 1.79 -31.17 11.53
N GLY A 217 2.10 -29.94 11.10
CA GLY A 217 2.34 -29.63 9.69
C GLY A 217 1.07 -29.46 8.85
N ILE A 218 -0.11 -29.50 9.47
CA ILE A 218 -1.40 -29.31 8.82
C ILE A 218 -1.93 -27.91 9.14
N HIS A 219 -2.31 -27.15 8.11
CA HIS A 219 -2.87 -25.81 8.24
C HIS A 219 -4.36 -25.86 8.61
N ASP A 220 -4.80 -24.97 9.50
CA ASP A 220 -6.22 -24.71 9.77
C ASP A 220 -6.51 -23.20 9.66
N TYR A 221 -7.39 -22.85 8.72
CA TYR A 221 -7.78 -21.48 8.41
C TYR A 221 -9.07 -21.03 9.10
N LYS A 222 -9.69 -21.88 9.94
CA LYS A 222 -10.92 -21.59 10.72
C LYS A 222 -12.15 -21.22 9.89
N LEU A 223 -12.08 -21.33 8.56
CA LEU A 223 -13.19 -21.22 7.63
C LEU A 223 -13.37 -22.57 6.94
N ASN A 224 -14.52 -23.21 7.18
CA ASN A 224 -14.82 -24.56 6.71
C ASN A 224 -15.89 -24.60 5.60
N GLN A 225 -16.11 -23.46 4.93
CA GLN A 225 -17.01 -23.33 3.78
C GLN A 225 -16.23 -23.31 2.48
N ARG A 226 -16.78 -23.94 1.44
CA ARG A 226 -16.36 -23.68 0.06
C ARG A 226 -16.62 -22.20 -0.24
N VAL A 227 -15.66 -21.53 -0.87
CA VAL A 227 -15.82 -20.11 -1.22
C VAL A 227 -16.15 -20.00 -2.70
N GLU A 228 -17.20 -19.24 -3.03
CA GLU A 228 -17.60 -18.98 -4.40
C GLU A 228 -17.67 -17.48 -4.65
N VAL A 229 -16.78 -16.97 -5.48
CA VAL A 229 -16.81 -15.57 -5.93
C VAL A 229 -17.79 -15.48 -7.11
N SER A 230 -19.00 -15.02 -6.80
CA SER A 230 -20.15 -14.97 -7.71
C SER A 230 -21.18 -13.97 -7.19
N SER A 231 -21.85 -13.23 -8.08
CA SER A 231 -23.03 -12.43 -7.75
C SER A 231 -24.28 -13.29 -7.58
N ASN A 232 -24.25 -14.52 -8.09
CA ASN A 232 -25.33 -15.49 -8.04
C ASN A 232 -25.05 -16.53 -6.96
N GLY A 233 -25.91 -16.59 -5.95
CA GLY A 233 -25.71 -17.49 -4.82
C GLY A 233 -26.88 -17.50 -3.83
N THR A 234 -26.84 -18.42 -2.89
CA THR A 234 -27.85 -18.52 -1.83
C THR A 234 -27.76 -17.30 -0.92
N THR A 235 -28.80 -16.49 -0.90
CA THR A 235 -28.90 -15.30 -0.04
C THR A 235 -29.74 -15.58 1.20
N LEU A 236 -29.48 -14.87 2.31
CA LEU A 236 -30.37 -14.90 3.47
C LEU A 236 -31.82 -14.69 3.03
N PRO A 237 -32.77 -15.50 3.52
CA PRO A 237 -34.18 -15.29 3.22
C PRO A 237 -34.64 -13.98 3.86
N ALA A 238 -35.63 -13.33 3.24
CA ALA A 238 -36.21 -12.12 3.80
C ALA A 238 -36.81 -12.40 5.19
N GLY A 239 -36.47 -11.55 6.16
CA GLY A 239 -36.95 -11.67 7.54
C GLY A 239 -36.23 -12.72 8.38
N PHE A 240 -35.06 -13.22 7.95
CA PHE A 240 -34.20 -14.07 8.78
C PHE A 240 -33.93 -13.38 10.12
N ALA A 241 -34.15 -14.10 11.22
CA ALA A 241 -34.06 -13.57 12.57
C ALA A 241 -33.10 -14.40 13.44
N PHE A 242 -32.69 -13.81 14.57
CA PHE A 242 -31.88 -14.53 15.54
C PHE A 242 -32.62 -15.76 16.07
N GLY A 243 -31.99 -16.93 15.97
CA GLY A 243 -32.59 -18.22 16.33
C GLY A 243 -33.07 -19.03 15.13
N ASP A 244 -33.17 -18.43 13.94
CA ASP A 244 -33.44 -19.16 12.72
C ASP A 244 -32.24 -20.05 12.34
N VAL A 245 -32.55 -21.20 11.73
CA VAL A 245 -31.53 -22.16 11.33
C VAL A 245 -31.01 -21.81 9.95
N LEU A 246 -29.72 -21.56 9.85
CA LEU A 246 -29.06 -21.36 8.56
C LEU A 246 -29.13 -22.63 7.70
N SER A 247 -29.49 -22.48 6.43
CA SER A 247 -29.61 -23.59 5.48
C SER A 247 -28.28 -24.34 5.32
N GLN A 248 -28.33 -25.63 5.02
CA GLN A 248 -27.11 -26.41 4.83
C GLN A 248 -26.26 -25.88 3.67
N ALA A 249 -26.90 -25.43 2.59
CA ALA A 249 -26.21 -24.82 1.45
C ALA A 249 -25.35 -23.61 1.86
N MET A 250 -25.83 -22.79 2.80
CA MET A 250 -25.07 -21.66 3.34
C MET A 250 -24.00 -22.07 4.35
N LYS A 251 -24.18 -23.19 5.05
CA LYS A 251 -23.14 -23.76 5.93
C LYS A 251 -22.01 -24.40 5.14
N ASP A 252 -22.31 -24.88 3.94
CA ASP A 252 -21.34 -25.54 3.07
C ASP A 252 -20.63 -24.54 2.14
N THR A 253 -21.31 -23.49 1.70
CA THR A 253 -20.79 -22.51 0.74
C THR A 253 -20.97 -21.06 1.20
N LEU A 254 -19.85 -20.32 1.24
CA LEU A 254 -19.83 -18.87 1.35
C LEU A 254 -19.80 -18.28 -0.06
N VAL A 255 -20.78 -17.46 -0.39
CA VAL A 255 -20.79 -16.69 -1.64
C VAL A 255 -20.26 -15.29 -1.37
N LEU A 256 -19.27 -14.88 -2.16
CA LEU A 256 -18.65 -13.57 -2.10
C LEU A 256 -18.95 -12.79 -3.38
N ASN A 257 -19.71 -11.70 -3.26
CA ASN A 257 -20.04 -10.87 -4.41
C ASN A 257 -18.81 -10.11 -4.93
N PRO A 258 -18.40 -10.27 -6.21
CA PRO A 258 -17.28 -9.52 -6.79
C PRO A 258 -17.42 -8.00 -6.68
N ALA A 259 -18.66 -7.49 -6.61
CA ALA A 259 -18.95 -6.06 -6.49
C ALA A 259 -18.44 -5.44 -5.18
N LEU A 260 -18.00 -6.24 -4.20
CA LEU A 260 -17.31 -5.76 -3.00
C LEU A 260 -15.89 -5.24 -3.29
N MET A 261 -15.35 -5.59 -4.46
CA MET A 261 -14.00 -5.24 -4.88
C MET A 261 -14.03 -4.05 -5.83
N GLY A 262 -12.97 -3.24 -5.81
CA GLY A 262 -12.78 -2.16 -6.78
C GLY A 262 -12.41 -0.83 -6.12
N LYS A 263 -12.44 0.24 -6.92
CA LYS A 263 -12.15 1.59 -6.44
C LYS A 263 -13.12 1.97 -5.31
N ASP A 264 -12.60 2.56 -4.25
CA ASP A 264 -13.34 3.02 -3.07
C ASP A 264 -14.04 1.91 -2.26
N LYS A 265 -13.74 0.63 -2.56
CA LYS A 265 -14.24 -0.55 -1.85
C LYS A 265 -13.06 -1.39 -1.33
N VAL A 266 -13.15 -2.72 -1.38
CA VAL A 266 -12.01 -3.58 -1.07
C VAL A 266 -10.97 -3.51 -2.18
N ALA A 267 -9.74 -3.17 -1.79
CA ALA A 267 -8.57 -3.18 -2.64
C ALA A 267 -7.74 -4.46 -2.51
N HIS A 268 -7.73 -5.06 -1.33
CA HIS A 268 -6.98 -6.28 -1.04
C HIS A 268 -7.90 -7.34 -0.45
N LEU A 269 -8.14 -8.41 -1.21
CA LEU A 269 -8.91 -9.57 -0.76
C LEU A 269 -7.97 -10.69 -0.33
N GLN A 270 -8.18 -11.20 0.88
CA GLN A 270 -7.54 -12.42 1.36
C GLN A 270 -8.62 -13.44 1.77
N VAL A 271 -8.63 -14.60 1.13
CA VAL A 271 -9.49 -15.74 1.46
C VAL A 271 -8.62 -16.88 1.92
N LEU A 272 -8.89 -17.38 3.13
CA LEU A 272 -8.22 -18.52 3.72
C LEU A 272 -9.30 -19.54 4.10
N SER A 273 -9.41 -20.65 3.36
CA SER A 273 -10.42 -21.68 3.59
C SER A 273 -9.80 -23.07 3.68
N ASN A 274 -10.36 -23.91 4.55
CA ASN A 274 -10.05 -25.32 4.59
C ASN A 274 -10.75 -26.10 3.45
N GLN A 275 -11.71 -25.49 2.74
CA GLN A 275 -12.42 -26.08 1.59
C GLN A 275 -11.95 -25.47 0.28
N ALA A 276 -12.52 -25.92 -0.85
CA ALA A 276 -12.21 -25.37 -2.16
C ALA A 276 -12.67 -23.91 -2.32
N ALA A 277 -12.05 -23.17 -3.23
CA ALA A 277 -12.44 -21.83 -3.64
C ALA A 277 -12.59 -21.74 -5.15
N GLU A 278 -13.65 -21.08 -5.61
CA GLU A 278 -13.94 -20.86 -7.03
C GLU A 278 -14.13 -19.38 -7.36
N VAL A 279 -13.43 -18.90 -8.38
CA VAL A 279 -13.67 -17.58 -8.98
C VAL A 279 -14.52 -17.76 -10.22
N ARG A 280 -15.84 -17.57 -10.09
CA ARG A 280 -16.81 -17.81 -11.17
C ARG A 280 -17.15 -16.56 -11.96
N GLU A 281 -16.98 -15.40 -11.35
CA GLU A 281 -17.16 -14.11 -11.97
C GLU A 281 -15.90 -13.26 -11.84
N ALA A 282 -15.76 -12.30 -12.76
CA ALA A 282 -14.56 -11.51 -12.89
C ALA A 282 -14.27 -10.69 -11.64
N LEU A 283 -13.03 -10.76 -11.16
CA LEU A 283 -12.52 -9.93 -10.07
C LEU A 283 -11.74 -8.75 -10.65
N ARG A 284 -12.03 -7.54 -10.15
CA ARG A 284 -11.39 -6.29 -10.58
C ARG A 284 -10.94 -5.51 -9.34
N MET A 285 -9.65 -5.59 -9.05
CA MET A 285 -9.03 -4.80 -7.97
C MET A 285 -8.67 -3.41 -8.49
N PRO A 286 -8.64 -2.39 -7.60
CA PRO A 286 -8.03 -1.11 -7.95
C PRO A 286 -6.53 -1.28 -8.19
N MET A 287 -5.90 -0.26 -8.77
CA MET A 287 -4.45 -0.26 -9.03
C MET A 287 -3.65 -0.43 -7.73
N GLY A 288 -2.69 -1.34 -7.74
CA GLY A 288 -1.92 -1.75 -6.56
C GLY A 288 -2.67 -2.65 -5.59
N GLY A 289 -3.93 -3.01 -5.89
CA GLY A 289 -4.72 -3.95 -5.10
C GLY A 289 -4.26 -5.40 -5.26
N SER A 290 -4.81 -6.31 -4.46
CA SER A 290 -4.41 -7.72 -4.51
C SER A 290 -5.54 -8.71 -4.25
N VAL A 291 -5.36 -9.92 -4.78
CA VAL A 291 -6.20 -11.09 -4.50
C VAL A 291 -5.30 -12.21 -4.02
N ALA A 292 -5.53 -12.67 -2.80
CA ALA A 292 -4.88 -13.83 -2.21
C ALA A 292 -5.93 -14.87 -1.82
N ILE A 293 -5.89 -16.06 -2.43
CA ILE A 293 -6.81 -17.15 -2.12
C ILE A 293 -6.00 -18.38 -1.76
N THR A 294 -6.11 -18.84 -0.52
CA THR A 294 -5.56 -20.11 -0.04
C THR A 294 -6.71 -21.04 0.32
N ALA A 295 -6.76 -22.21 -0.31
CA ALA A 295 -7.87 -23.15 -0.21
C ALA A 295 -7.38 -24.60 -0.31
N ALA A 296 -8.28 -25.57 -0.11
CA ALA A 296 -7.95 -26.96 -0.43
C ALA A 296 -7.67 -27.14 -1.93
N GLY A 297 -8.48 -26.52 -2.78
CA GLY A 297 -8.27 -26.43 -4.23
C GLY A 297 -8.79 -25.09 -4.73
N VAL A 298 -8.18 -24.54 -5.78
CA VAL A 298 -8.56 -23.25 -6.35
C VAL A 298 -8.91 -23.42 -7.82
N ALA A 299 -10.12 -23.02 -8.21
CA ALA A 299 -10.50 -23.00 -9.63
C ALA A 299 -10.92 -21.60 -10.07
N VAL A 300 -10.20 -21.05 -11.05
CA VAL A 300 -10.46 -19.75 -11.64
C VAL A 300 -11.16 -19.95 -12.98
N LYS A 301 -12.43 -19.53 -13.04
CA LYS A 301 -13.30 -19.66 -14.21
C LYS A 301 -13.61 -18.32 -14.88
N ALA A 302 -13.07 -17.23 -14.34
CA ALA A 302 -13.25 -15.89 -14.85
C ALA A 302 -12.01 -15.03 -14.56
N ASP A 303 -11.86 -13.96 -15.33
CA ASP A 303 -10.70 -13.08 -15.26
C ASP A 303 -10.45 -12.48 -13.86
N ILE A 304 -9.17 -12.35 -13.50
CA ILE A 304 -8.73 -11.59 -12.33
C ILE A 304 -7.82 -10.46 -12.80
N GLN A 305 -8.16 -9.22 -12.44
CA GLN A 305 -7.33 -8.05 -12.75
C GLN A 305 -6.91 -7.35 -11.45
N ALA A 306 -5.60 -7.21 -11.26
CA ALA A 306 -4.96 -6.50 -10.16
C ALA A 306 -3.79 -5.68 -10.69
N ALA A 307 -4.10 -4.59 -11.43
CA ALA A 307 -3.10 -3.79 -12.14
C ALA A 307 -2.00 -3.28 -11.18
N SER A 308 -0.73 -3.48 -11.53
CA SER A 308 0.43 -3.18 -10.67
C SER A 308 0.34 -3.74 -9.25
N GLY A 309 -0.39 -4.84 -9.09
CA GLY A 309 -0.69 -5.47 -7.81
C GLY A 309 -0.38 -6.96 -7.84
N ASP A 310 -1.03 -7.73 -6.96
CA ASP A 310 -0.64 -9.13 -6.74
C ASP A 310 -1.84 -10.08 -6.86
N ILE A 311 -1.66 -11.16 -7.61
CA ILE A 311 -2.58 -12.29 -7.67
C ILE A 311 -1.85 -13.51 -7.11
N SER A 312 -2.30 -14.03 -5.98
CA SER A 312 -1.71 -15.19 -5.32
C SER A 312 -2.77 -16.25 -5.06
N LEU A 313 -2.64 -17.40 -5.70
CA LEU A 313 -3.60 -18.50 -5.62
C LEU A 313 -2.87 -19.76 -5.15
N ALA A 314 -3.28 -20.29 -4.00
CA ALA A 314 -2.62 -21.40 -3.35
C ALA A 314 -3.61 -22.51 -3.01
N ALA A 315 -3.33 -23.71 -3.51
CA ALA A 315 -3.98 -24.94 -3.08
C ALA A 315 -3.02 -25.69 -2.13
N VAL A 316 -3.48 -25.98 -0.92
CA VAL A 316 -2.64 -26.52 0.16
C VAL A 316 -3.39 -27.53 1.01
N THR A 317 -2.65 -28.51 1.53
CA THR A 317 -3.15 -29.47 2.51
C THR A 317 -3.57 -28.77 3.81
N ASN A 318 -4.74 -29.14 4.33
CA ASN A 318 -5.32 -28.60 5.56
C ASN A 318 -6.07 -29.67 6.38
N THR A 319 -6.56 -29.29 7.56
CA THR A 319 -7.11 -30.22 8.58
C THR A 319 -8.31 -31.05 8.13
N LEU A 320 -9.07 -30.60 7.12
CA LEU A 320 -10.22 -31.32 6.59
C LEU A 320 -9.88 -32.21 5.39
N ASN A 321 -8.76 -31.97 4.71
CA ASN A 321 -8.51 -32.49 3.37
C ASN A 321 -7.21 -33.30 3.25
N SER A 322 -6.76 -33.92 4.34
CA SER A 322 -5.47 -34.63 4.42
C SER A 322 -5.24 -35.76 3.41
N THR A 323 -6.28 -36.29 2.73
CA THR A 323 -6.11 -37.48 1.86
C THR A 323 -7.02 -37.60 0.62
N SER A 324 -7.96 -36.68 0.32
CA SER A 324 -8.96 -36.93 -0.76
C SER A 324 -9.41 -35.77 -1.65
N SER A 325 -9.05 -34.51 -1.37
CA SER A 325 -9.41 -33.38 -2.25
C SER A 325 -8.29 -33.09 -3.24
N PRO A 326 -8.58 -32.84 -4.54
CA PRO A 326 -7.57 -32.37 -5.47
C PRO A 326 -7.01 -31.03 -4.98
N LEU A 327 -5.72 -31.02 -4.66
CA LEU A 327 -4.99 -29.84 -4.17
C LEU A 327 -4.51 -28.97 -5.34
N ASP A 328 -5.37 -28.83 -6.34
CA ASP A 328 -5.01 -28.27 -7.63
C ASP A 328 -5.33 -26.77 -7.68
N VAL A 329 -4.51 -26.03 -8.43
CA VAL A 329 -4.85 -24.69 -8.91
C VAL A 329 -5.15 -24.80 -10.39
N THR A 330 -6.41 -24.56 -10.76
CA THR A 330 -6.88 -24.66 -12.15
C THR A 330 -7.35 -23.30 -12.66
N VAL A 331 -7.00 -22.98 -13.90
CA VAL A 331 -7.47 -21.80 -14.61
C VAL A 331 -8.19 -22.29 -15.87
N ALA A 332 -9.45 -21.89 -16.05
CA ALA A 332 -10.26 -22.33 -17.17
C ALA A 332 -9.81 -21.71 -18.51
N ASP A 333 -10.32 -22.27 -19.61
CA ASP A 333 -10.00 -21.80 -20.95
C ASP A 333 -10.40 -20.33 -21.15
N GLY A 334 -9.55 -19.57 -21.85
CA GLY A 334 -9.79 -18.17 -22.19
C GLY A 334 -9.71 -17.18 -21.03
N VAL A 335 -9.32 -17.61 -19.82
CA VAL A 335 -9.23 -16.73 -18.64
C VAL A 335 -7.97 -15.87 -18.69
N SER A 336 -8.10 -14.60 -18.31
CA SER A 336 -6.97 -13.70 -18.11
C SER A 336 -6.67 -13.43 -16.62
N LEU A 337 -5.42 -13.67 -16.22
CA LEU A 337 -4.84 -13.22 -14.95
C LEU A 337 -3.91 -12.03 -15.25
N SER A 338 -4.36 -10.82 -14.96
CA SER A 338 -3.62 -9.60 -15.31
C SER A 338 -3.19 -8.83 -14.07
N ALA A 339 -1.88 -8.70 -13.90
CA ALA A 339 -1.25 -7.79 -12.94
C ALA A 339 -0.45 -6.68 -13.66
N ARG A 340 -0.79 -6.36 -14.91
CA ARG A 340 -0.09 -5.39 -15.75
C ARG A 340 0.06 -4.02 -15.12
N GLY A 341 1.13 -3.33 -15.51
CA GLY A 341 1.41 -1.96 -15.14
C GLY A 341 0.38 -0.97 -15.65
N GLY A 342 0.15 0.10 -14.88
CA GLY A 342 -0.71 1.19 -15.28
C GLY A 342 -0.16 2.02 -16.44
N TRP A 343 -1.06 2.55 -17.27
CA TRP A 343 -0.73 3.56 -18.29
C TRP A 343 -1.43 4.87 -17.99
N ILE A 344 -0.70 5.99 -18.03
CA ILE A 344 -1.30 7.32 -17.92
C ILE A 344 -0.57 8.36 -18.77
N ASN A 345 -1.35 9.31 -19.27
CA ASN A 345 -0.84 10.49 -19.95
C ASN A 345 -1.23 11.76 -19.18
N ASP A 346 -0.27 12.35 -18.46
CA ASP A 346 -0.45 13.57 -17.68
C ASP A 346 -0.17 14.86 -18.46
N LEU A 347 -0.04 14.80 -19.80
CA LEU A 347 0.11 16.01 -20.60
C LEU A 347 -1.03 17.00 -20.30
N PRO A 348 -0.76 18.32 -20.21
CA PRO A 348 -1.77 19.30 -19.85
C PRO A 348 -3.05 19.25 -20.69
N ALA A 349 -2.92 18.92 -21.97
CA ALA A 349 -4.01 18.80 -22.94
C ALA A 349 -4.64 17.38 -23.03
N ALA A 350 -4.09 16.38 -22.32
CA ALA A 350 -4.63 15.02 -22.34
C ALA A 350 -5.94 14.93 -21.53
N THR A 351 -6.92 14.21 -22.09
CA THR A 351 -8.15 13.81 -21.41
C THR A 351 -7.89 12.58 -20.54
N GLY A 352 -8.55 12.47 -19.37
CA GLY A 352 -8.42 11.29 -18.50
C GLY A 352 -7.29 11.37 -17.46
N LYS A 353 -6.98 12.57 -16.96
CA LYS A 353 -6.04 12.74 -15.84
C LYS A 353 -6.58 12.00 -14.61
N SER A 354 -5.84 11.00 -14.13
CA SER A 354 -6.15 10.35 -12.86
C SER A 354 -5.70 11.23 -11.70
N ALA A 355 -6.55 11.33 -10.68
CA ALA A 355 -6.20 11.91 -9.39
C ALA A 355 -5.30 10.97 -8.56
N ASP A 356 -5.27 9.68 -8.89
CA ASP A 356 -4.47 8.68 -8.18
C ASP A 356 -3.03 8.62 -8.73
N ALA A 357 -2.08 8.22 -7.87
CA ALA A 357 -0.73 7.93 -8.31
C ALA A 357 -0.75 6.65 -9.15
N VAL A 358 -0.21 6.73 -10.37
CA VAL A 358 -0.18 5.57 -11.27
C VAL A 358 1.10 4.77 -11.04
N LYS A 359 0.93 3.56 -10.51
CA LYS A 359 1.97 2.53 -10.50
C LYS A 359 2.11 2.03 -11.94
N VAL A 360 3.34 2.10 -12.46
CA VAL A 360 3.63 1.75 -13.87
C VAL A 360 4.29 0.39 -13.99
N ASP A 361 4.91 -0.12 -12.93
CA ASP A 361 5.52 -1.44 -12.96
C ASP A 361 4.44 -2.53 -12.97
N GLY A 362 4.72 -3.61 -13.69
CA GLY A 362 3.93 -4.83 -13.62
C GLY A 362 4.02 -5.46 -12.24
N GLY A 363 2.92 -6.07 -11.82
CA GLY A 363 2.77 -6.73 -10.54
C GLY A 363 3.22 -8.19 -10.54
N SER A 364 2.57 -9.02 -9.73
CA SER A 364 2.92 -10.45 -9.66
C SER A 364 1.72 -11.38 -9.80
N VAL A 365 1.95 -12.53 -10.42
CA VAL A 365 1.01 -13.65 -10.45
C VAL A 365 1.72 -14.90 -9.92
N THR A 366 1.23 -15.43 -8.82
CA THR A 366 1.75 -16.65 -8.18
C THR A 366 0.65 -17.71 -8.09
N LEU A 367 0.88 -18.87 -8.70
CA LEU A 367 0.02 -20.04 -8.60
C LEU A 367 0.81 -21.15 -7.90
N THR A 368 0.31 -21.65 -6.78
CA THR A 368 1.00 -22.68 -5.99
C THR A 368 0.05 -23.83 -5.68
N ALA A 369 0.44 -25.05 -6.03
CA ALA A 369 -0.28 -26.28 -5.68
C ALA A 369 0.65 -27.19 -4.85
N THR A 370 0.50 -27.18 -3.54
CA THR A 370 1.26 -28.06 -2.65
C THR A 370 0.53 -29.39 -2.51
N GLY A 371 1.09 -30.45 -3.10
CA GLY A 371 0.47 -31.78 -3.18
C GLY A 371 -0.51 -32.00 -4.36
N GLY A 372 -0.64 -31.04 -5.27
CA GLY A 372 -1.53 -31.10 -6.44
C GLY A 372 -0.91 -30.53 -7.70
N ASP A 373 -1.71 -30.37 -8.75
CA ASP A 373 -1.31 -29.85 -10.07
C ASP A 373 -1.59 -28.34 -10.19
N VAL A 374 -0.79 -27.64 -11.00
CA VAL A 374 -1.18 -26.34 -11.57
C VAL A 374 -1.56 -26.56 -13.02
N ALA A 375 -2.79 -26.22 -13.42
CA ALA A 375 -3.28 -26.42 -14.77
C ALA A 375 -3.91 -25.14 -15.33
N LEU A 376 -3.36 -24.65 -16.43
CA LEU A 376 -3.93 -23.57 -17.23
C LEU A 376 -4.66 -24.16 -18.43
N GLY A 377 -5.89 -23.72 -18.66
CA GLY A 377 -6.69 -24.07 -19.83
C GLY A 377 -6.15 -23.47 -21.12
N GLU A 378 -6.74 -23.86 -22.24
CA GLU A 378 -6.40 -23.31 -23.56
C GLU A 378 -6.68 -21.80 -23.62
N ASN A 379 -5.90 -21.06 -24.40
CA ASN A 379 -6.09 -19.60 -24.56
C ASN A 379 -6.03 -18.79 -23.24
N THR A 380 -5.35 -19.30 -22.21
CA THR A 380 -5.14 -18.57 -20.94
C THR A 380 -4.07 -17.49 -21.11
N LEU A 381 -4.31 -16.28 -20.56
CA LEU A 381 -3.32 -15.19 -20.56
C LEU A 381 -2.89 -14.83 -19.13
N ILE A 382 -1.59 -14.92 -18.84
CA ILE A 382 -0.99 -14.30 -17.66
C ILE A 382 -0.21 -13.06 -18.10
N ASP A 383 -0.71 -11.87 -17.74
CA ASP A 383 -0.13 -10.58 -18.15
C ASP A 383 0.42 -9.81 -16.94
N VAL A 384 1.74 -9.76 -16.84
CA VAL A 384 2.48 -8.96 -15.86
C VAL A 384 3.32 -7.87 -16.54
N SER A 385 2.93 -7.43 -17.74
CA SER A 385 3.68 -6.43 -18.50
C SER A 385 3.85 -5.11 -17.75
N GLY A 386 4.95 -4.40 -18.03
CA GLY A 386 5.15 -3.03 -17.55
C GLY A 386 4.26 -2.05 -18.32
N GLY A 387 3.78 -1.03 -17.62
CA GLY A 387 3.08 0.12 -18.18
C GLY A 387 4.00 1.31 -18.35
N ALA A 388 3.44 2.52 -18.36
CA ALA A 388 4.24 3.75 -18.44
C ALA A 388 3.40 5.01 -18.14
N ARG A 389 4.11 6.08 -17.77
CA ARG A 389 3.53 7.39 -17.44
C ARG A 389 4.20 8.47 -18.27
N VAL A 390 3.44 9.18 -19.08
CA VAL A 390 3.87 10.46 -19.65
C VAL A 390 3.62 11.53 -18.60
N LYS A 391 4.67 12.23 -18.16
CA LYS A 391 4.61 13.31 -17.17
C LYS A 391 4.09 14.61 -17.80
N PRO A 392 3.70 15.62 -16.98
CA PRO A 392 3.26 16.92 -17.50
C PRO A 392 4.30 17.65 -18.36
N ASP A 393 5.60 17.38 -18.14
CA ASP A 393 6.70 17.92 -18.94
C ASP A 393 6.97 17.13 -20.24
N GLY A 394 6.13 16.13 -20.54
CA GLY A 394 6.25 15.26 -21.71
C GLY A 394 7.26 14.13 -21.58
N LYS A 395 7.98 14.02 -20.45
CA LYS A 395 8.92 12.92 -20.25
C LYS A 395 8.19 11.62 -19.92
N LEU A 396 8.71 10.53 -20.46
CA LEU A 396 8.19 9.19 -20.21
C LEU A 396 8.88 8.56 -18.99
N LYS A 397 8.09 8.02 -18.06
CA LYS A 397 8.52 7.06 -17.03
C LYS A 397 8.03 5.68 -17.44
N ASN A 398 8.95 4.81 -17.82
CA ASN A 398 8.62 3.42 -18.14
C ASN A 398 8.45 2.60 -16.86
N GLY A 399 7.52 1.64 -16.90
CA GLY A 399 7.42 0.58 -15.91
C GLY A 399 8.17 -0.66 -16.35
N ASN A 400 8.69 -1.39 -15.37
CA ASN A 400 9.29 -2.70 -15.58
C ASN A 400 8.19 -3.77 -15.68
N GLY A 401 8.49 -4.88 -16.35
CA GLY A 401 7.67 -6.09 -16.25
C GLY A 401 7.69 -6.66 -14.83
N GLY A 402 6.62 -7.36 -14.51
CA GLY A 402 6.41 -8.04 -13.24
C GLY A 402 6.87 -9.50 -13.26
N ASN A 403 6.38 -10.29 -12.30
CA ASN A 403 6.81 -11.67 -12.08
C ASN A 403 5.67 -12.68 -12.22
N VAL A 404 5.95 -13.82 -12.85
CA VAL A 404 5.07 -15.00 -12.85
C VAL A 404 5.77 -16.14 -12.15
N LYS A 405 5.09 -16.76 -11.19
CA LYS A 405 5.59 -17.90 -10.43
C LYS A 405 4.55 -19.02 -10.43
N LEU A 406 4.93 -20.19 -10.94
CA LEU A 406 4.09 -21.39 -10.97
C LEU A 406 4.81 -22.49 -10.19
N GLU A 407 4.20 -22.97 -9.11
CA GLU A 407 4.78 -23.97 -8.21
C GLU A 407 3.82 -25.13 -8.03
N THR A 408 4.34 -26.36 -8.15
CA THR A 408 3.55 -27.59 -8.04
C THR A 408 4.44 -28.73 -7.57
N ASP A 409 3.91 -29.60 -6.71
CA ASP A 409 4.59 -30.83 -6.30
C ASP A 409 4.29 -32.03 -7.23
N ARG A 410 3.37 -31.86 -8.18
CA ARG A 410 2.96 -32.91 -9.13
C ARG A 410 3.19 -32.48 -10.58
N GLY A 411 2.15 -32.00 -11.26
CA GLY A 411 2.17 -31.65 -12.67
C GLY A 411 1.91 -30.16 -12.90
N LEU A 412 2.66 -29.59 -13.83
CA LEU A 412 2.36 -28.29 -14.44
C LEU A 412 1.80 -28.54 -15.85
N ARG A 413 0.56 -28.12 -16.10
CA ARG A 413 -0.08 -28.18 -17.42
C ARG A 413 -0.31 -26.75 -17.92
N LEU A 414 0.20 -26.46 -19.10
CA LEU A 414 -0.02 -25.21 -19.80
C LEU A 414 -0.85 -25.52 -21.05
N GLY A 415 -2.07 -24.99 -21.13
CA GLY A 415 -2.91 -25.10 -22.33
C GLY A 415 -2.25 -24.45 -23.53
N GLY A 416 -2.54 -24.96 -24.73
CA GLY A 416 -2.04 -24.40 -25.98
C GLY A 416 -2.65 -23.02 -26.29
N GLU A 417 -1.96 -22.31 -27.18
CA GLU A 417 -2.52 -21.13 -27.88
C GLU A 417 -3.52 -21.55 -28.96
#